data_AF-A0A9X4GJW6-F1
#
_entry.id   AF-A0A9X4GJW6-F1
#
_cell.length_a   1.000
_cell.length_b   1.000
_cell.length_c   1.000
_cell.angle_alpha   90.00
_cell.angle_beta   90.00
_cell.angle_gamma   90.00
#
_symmetry.space_group_name_H-M   'P 1'
#
loop_
_entity.id
_entity.type
_entity.pdbx_description
1 polymer ?
#
loop_
_entity_poly.entity_id
_entity_poly.type
_entity_poly.pdbx_seq_one_letter_code
_entity_poly.pdbx_strand_id
1 'polypeptide(L)'
;MMKYITGIAAILLAVASPQVLAAPASCERVKSDIEQRIINNGVAESSFTLNIVPNDQADQPDSLVVGHCANDTHKILYTRTNSGNAPANSSPAQDGHVAEPQ
;
A
#
# COMPACT_ATOMS: atom_id res chain seq x y z
N MET A 1 50.99 -14.69 -27.90
CA MET A 1 51.68 -13.47 -27.41
C MET A 1 51.04 -12.28 -28.09
N MET A 2 50.34 -11.42 -27.35
CA MET A 2 50.28 -9.98 -27.64
C MET A 2 49.86 -9.29 -26.34
N LYS A 3 50.72 -8.40 -25.88
CA LYS A 3 50.65 -7.63 -24.65
C LYS A 3 50.12 -6.26 -25.05
N TYR A 4 48.90 -5.94 -24.66
CA TYR A 4 48.31 -4.59 -24.71
C TYR A 4 47.86 -4.30 -23.26
N ILE A 5 48.77 -3.80 -22.43
CA ILE A 5 49.00 -2.37 -22.19
C ILE A 5 47.71 -1.69 -21.72
N THR A 6 47.62 -1.58 -20.39
CA THR A 6 47.15 -0.42 -19.63
C THR A 6 46.11 0.46 -20.32
N GLY A 7 44.84 0.18 -20.05
CA GLY A 7 43.72 1.05 -20.37
C GLY A 7 42.76 1.11 -19.20
N ILE A 8 42.98 2.11 -18.34
CA ILE A 8 41.97 2.90 -17.63
C ILE A 8 40.89 2.10 -16.88
N ALA A 9 41.03 2.14 -15.56
CA ALA A 9 39.97 1.87 -14.60
C ALA A 9 38.65 2.55 -15.00
N ALA A 10 37.63 1.74 -15.29
CA ALA A 10 36.24 2.16 -15.17
C ALA A 10 35.63 1.33 -14.04
N ILE A 11 35.69 1.91 -12.84
CA ILE A 11 35.03 1.42 -11.64
C ILE A 11 33.54 1.24 -11.92
N LEU A 12 33.07 0.02 -11.66
CA LEU A 12 31.67 -0.31 -11.44
C LEU A 12 31.14 0.54 -10.29
N LEU A 13 30.19 1.43 -10.55
CA LEU A 13 29.16 1.78 -9.58
C LEU A 13 27.83 1.82 -10.32
N ALA A 14 27.10 0.72 -10.18
CA ALA A 14 25.65 0.70 -10.32
C ALA A 14 25.09 1.79 -9.40
N VAL A 15 24.79 2.95 -9.95
CA VAL A 15 23.90 3.89 -9.29
C VAL A 15 22.52 3.26 -9.36
N ALA A 16 22.19 2.53 -8.30
CA ALA A 16 20.82 2.24 -7.92
C ALA A 16 20.08 3.57 -8.05
N SER A 17 19.27 3.69 -9.10
CA SER A 17 18.40 4.83 -9.24
C SER A 17 17.53 4.81 -7.98
N PRO A 18 17.47 5.90 -7.19
CA PRO A 18 16.42 6.00 -6.20
C PRO A 18 15.13 5.89 -7.00
N GLN A 19 14.43 4.77 -6.82
CA GLN A 19 13.03 4.67 -7.15
C GLN A 19 12.36 5.80 -6.38
N VAL A 20 12.25 6.96 -7.03
CA VAL A 20 11.34 8.01 -6.61
C VAL A 20 10.01 7.30 -6.61
N LEU A 21 9.54 6.97 -5.41
CA LEU A 21 8.22 6.41 -5.12
C LEU A 21 7.16 7.48 -5.42
N ALA A 22 7.18 8.00 -6.65
CA ALA A 22 6.00 8.57 -7.24
C ALA A 22 5.16 7.36 -7.64
N ALA A 23 4.01 7.20 -7.00
CA ALA A 23 3.04 6.26 -7.52
C ALA A 23 2.76 6.63 -8.99
N PRO A 24 2.52 5.65 -9.88
CA PRO A 24 2.27 5.96 -11.28
C PRO A 24 1.01 6.82 -11.35
N ALA A 25 1.01 7.93 -12.11
CA ALA A 25 -0.06 8.96 -12.18
C ALA A 25 -1.53 8.45 -12.28
N SER A 26 -1.72 7.19 -12.65
CA SER A 26 -2.99 6.46 -12.54
C SER A 26 -3.47 6.24 -11.10
N CYS A 27 -2.56 5.91 -10.18
CA CYS A 27 -2.83 5.63 -8.77
C CYS A 27 -3.29 6.88 -8.03
N GLU A 28 -2.71 8.05 -8.31
CA GLU A 28 -3.12 9.32 -7.73
C GLU A 28 -4.56 9.67 -8.11
N ARG A 29 -4.94 9.41 -9.36
CA ARG A 29 -6.32 9.60 -9.82
C ARG A 29 -7.28 8.67 -9.11
N VAL A 30 -6.96 7.37 -9.01
CA VAL A 30 -7.80 6.40 -8.28
C VAL A 30 -7.89 6.76 -6.80
N LYS A 31 -6.79 7.17 -6.18
CA LYS A 31 -6.76 7.63 -4.79
C LYS A 31 -7.72 8.80 -4.59
N SER A 32 -7.67 9.82 -5.46
CA SER A 32 -8.54 10.99 -5.37
C SER A 32 -10.02 10.62 -5.59
N ASP A 33 -10.34 9.72 -6.52
CA ASP A 33 -11.70 9.19 -6.68
C ASP A 33 -12.20 8.52 -5.40
N ILE A 34 -11.38 7.65 -4.80
CA ILE A 34 -11.72 6.96 -3.54
C ILE A 34 -11.90 7.97 -2.41
N GLU A 35 -11.03 8.97 -2.30
CA GLU A 35 -11.11 10.03 -1.30
C GLU A 35 -12.44 10.79 -1.41
N GLN A 36 -12.80 11.21 -2.62
CA GLN A 36 -14.08 11.87 -2.86
C GLN A 36 -15.26 10.95 -2.57
N ARG A 37 -15.18 9.67 -2.90
CA ARG A 37 -16.22 8.69 -2.54
C ARG A 37 -16.36 8.56 -1.03
N ILE A 38 -15.28 8.50 -0.28
CA ILE A 38 -15.30 8.44 1.19
C ILE A 38 -15.95 9.71 1.77
N ILE A 39 -15.58 10.88 1.26
CA ILE A 39 -16.16 12.17 1.68
C ILE A 39 -17.65 12.26 1.37
N ASN A 40 -18.06 11.82 0.17
CA ASN A 40 -19.48 11.76 -0.22
C ASN A 40 -20.31 10.79 0.64
N ASN A 41 -19.68 9.79 1.26
CA ASN A 41 -20.33 8.92 2.24
C ASN A 41 -20.38 9.53 3.66
N GLY A 42 -19.97 10.78 3.83
CA GLY A 42 -20.07 11.55 5.07
C GLY A 42 -18.84 11.47 5.99
N VAL A 43 -17.73 10.90 5.52
CA VAL A 43 -16.48 10.85 6.28
C VAL A 43 -15.68 12.13 6.02
N ALA A 44 -15.38 12.91 7.06
CA ALA A 44 -14.61 14.15 6.90
C ALA A 44 -13.20 13.86 6.38
N GLU A 45 -12.70 14.65 5.42
CA GLU A 45 -11.36 14.52 4.84
C GLU A 45 -10.25 14.44 5.91
N SER A 46 -10.38 15.24 6.97
CA SER A 46 -9.41 15.30 8.08
C SER A 46 -9.44 14.06 8.99
N SER A 47 -10.46 13.21 8.86
CA SER A 47 -10.66 12.04 9.74
C SER A 47 -10.02 10.75 9.19
N PHE A 48 -9.40 10.81 8.01
CA PHE A 48 -8.72 9.67 7.42
C PHE A 48 -7.51 10.09 6.56
N THR A 49 -6.75 9.11 6.12
CA THR A 49 -5.64 9.26 5.19
C THR A 49 -5.63 8.07 4.25
N LEU A 50 -5.32 8.33 2.98
CA LEU A 50 -5.10 7.31 1.98
C LEU A 50 -3.61 7.23 1.64
N ASN A 51 -3.02 6.05 1.73
CA ASN A 51 -1.63 5.81 1.38
C ASN A 51 -1.53 4.81 0.22
N ILE A 52 -0.63 5.06 -0.73
CA ILE A 52 -0.37 4.13 -1.84
C ILE A 52 0.88 3.34 -1.49
N VAL A 53 0.75 2.02 -1.42
CA VAL A 53 1.86 1.12 -1.12
C VAL A 53 1.96 -0.01 -2.14
N PRO A 54 3.16 -0.59 -2.37
CA PRO A 54 3.30 -1.80 -3.16
C PRO A 54 2.45 -2.95 -2.61
N ASN A 55 2.01 -3.86 -3.49
CA ASN A 55 1.13 -4.96 -3.12
C ASN A 55 1.70 -5.88 -2.02
N ASP A 56 3.02 -6.09 -2.00
CA ASP A 56 3.74 -6.85 -0.97
C ASP A 56 3.73 -6.17 0.41
N GLN A 57 3.49 -4.86 0.46
CA GLN A 57 3.50 -4.03 1.66
C GLN A 57 2.10 -3.60 2.09
N ALA A 58 1.05 -4.07 1.42
CA ALA A 58 -0.32 -3.67 1.70
C ALA A 58 -0.91 -4.25 2.99
N ASP A 59 -0.26 -5.26 3.56
CA ASP A 59 -0.62 -5.85 4.84
C ASP A 59 0.00 -5.01 5.98
N GLN A 60 -0.55 -3.81 6.21
CA GLN A 60 -0.17 -2.96 7.33
C GLN A 60 -1.21 -3.06 8.46
N PRO A 61 -0.78 -3.22 9.72
CA PRO A 61 -1.69 -3.16 10.86
C PRO A 61 -2.40 -1.80 10.89
N ASP A 62 -3.66 -1.79 11.32
CA ASP A 62 -4.50 -0.58 11.45
C ASP A 62 -4.78 0.15 10.12
N SER A 63 -4.62 -0.54 8.98
CA SER A 63 -4.96 -0.02 7.66
C SER A 63 -5.92 -0.95 6.91
N LEU A 64 -6.76 -0.37 6.06
CA LEU A 64 -7.75 -1.10 5.26
C LEU A 64 -7.47 -0.91 3.77
N VAL A 65 -7.41 -2.00 3.02
CA VAL A 65 -7.29 -1.94 1.56
C VAL A 65 -8.63 -1.49 0.98
N VAL A 66 -8.68 -0.27 0.42
CA VAL A 66 -9.89 0.31 -0.17
C VAL A 66 -9.83 0.42 -1.70
N GLY A 67 -8.66 0.16 -2.27
CA GLY A 67 -8.45 0.24 -3.71
C GLY A 67 -7.15 -0.37 -4.17
N HIS A 68 -7.07 -0.61 -5.47
CA HIS A 68 -5.93 -1.20 -6.16
C HIS A 68 -5.67 -0.38 -7.42
N CYS A 69 -4.41 -0.20 -7.79
CA CYS A 69 -4.04 0.58 -8.97
C CYS A 69 -2.81 -0.01 -9.66
N ALA A 70 -2.55 0.45 -10.89
CA ALA A 70 -1.44 -0.03 -11.73
C ALA A 70 -1.43 -1.57 -11.91
N ASN A 71 -2.57 -2.16 -12.30
CA ASN A 71 -2.75 -3.60 -12.48
C ASN A 71 -2.40 -4.42 -11.22
N ASP A 72 -2.96 -4.03 -10.08
CA ASP A 72 -2.78 -4.72 -8.79
C ASP A 72 -1.34 -4.74 -8.24
N THR A 73 -0.42 -3.97 -8.84
CA THR A 73 0.95 -3.82 -8.33
C THR A 73 1.02 -2.95 -7.08
N HIS A 74 0.04 -2.05 -6.91
CA HIS A 74 -0.07 -1.14 -5.77
C HIS A 74 -1.47 -1.18 -5.18
N LYS A 75 -1.55 -1.02 -3.86
CA LYS A 75 -2.80 -0.89 -3.11
C LYS A 75 -2.93 0.49 -2.47
N ILE A 76 -4.17 0.90 -2.27
CA ILE A 76 -4.55 2.14 -1.62
C ILE A 76 -5.12 1.77 -0.26
N LEU A 77 -4.38 2.13 0.79
CA LEU A 77 -4.69 1.83 2.18
C LEU A 77 -5.39 3.03 2.81
N TYR A 78 -6.48 2.77 3.51
CA TYR A 78 -7.20 3.70 4.34
C TYR A 78 -6.75 3.56 5.79
N THR A 79 -6.40 4.67 6.40
CA THR A 79 -6.12 4.77 7.84
C THR A 79 -6.99 5.87 8.41
N ARG A 80 -7.67 5.59 9.52
CA ARG A 80 -8.55 6.58 10.17
C ARG A 80 -7.76 7.39 11.20
N THR A 81 -7.67 8.70 10.99
CA THR A 81 -6.90 9.67 11.79
C THR A 81 -7.42 9.84 13.23
N ASN A 82 -8.70 9.57 13.50
CA ASN A 82 -9.28 9.61 14.85
C ASN A 82 -9.08 8.31 15.66
N SER A 83 -8.38 7.32 15.09
CA SER A 83 -8.18 6.03 15.77
C SER A 83 -6.91 6.11 16.60
N GLY A 84 -7.05 6.55 17.85
CA GLY A 84 -6.16 6.04 18.88
C GLY A 84 -6.40 4.54 19.01
N ASN A 85 -5.52 3.72 18.43
CA ASN A 85 -5.36 2.28 18.62
C ASN A 85 -6.65 1.42 18.68
N ALA A 86 -6.95 0.65 17.63
CA ALA A 86 -7.71 -0.59 17.81
C ALA A 86 -7.38 -1.58 16.69
N PRO A 87 -6.53 -2.59 16.95
CA PRO A 87 -6.44 -3.74 16.07
C PRO A 87 -7.73 -4.54 16.26
N ALA A 88 -8.60 -4.56 15.25
CA ALA A 88 -9.65 -5.56 15.16
C ALA A 88 -9.14 -6.76 14.34
N ASN A 89 -8.00 -7.33 14.72
CA ASN A 89 -7.73 -8.73 14.42
C ASN A 89 -7.88 -9.54 15.70
N SER A 90 -9.14 -9.83 16.01
CA SER A 90 -9.53 -10.94 16.86
C SER A 90 -10.51 -11.79 16.05
N SER A 91 -10.01 -12.49 15.04
CA SER A 91 -10.56 -13.80 14.77
C SER A 91 -9.71 -14.82 15.54
N PRO A 92 -10.21 -15.38 16.65
CA PRO A 92 -10.08 -16.80 16.89
C PRO A 92 -11.37 -17.44 16.40
N ALA A 93 -11.21 -18.52 15.63
CA ALA A 93 -12.27 -19.44 15.31
C ALA A 93 -13.15 -19.73 16.55
N GLN A 94 -14.45 -19.43 16.48
CA GLN A 94 -15.43 -20.08 17.34
C GLN A 94 -15.84 -21.38 16.68
N ASP A 95 -15.08 -22.42 17.03
CA ASP A 95 -15.60 -23.74 17.33
C ASP A 95 -16.91 -23.64 18.14
N GLY A 96 -17.92 -24.46 17.80
CA GLY A 96 -19.01 -24.78 18.74
C GLY A 96 -20.43 -24.40 18.32
N HIS A 97 -21.08 -25.34 17.62
CA HIS A 97 -22.43 -25.85 17.88
C HIS A 97 -23.39 -25.01 18.75
N VAL A 98 -24.48 -24.50 18.16
CA VAL A 98 -25.83 -24.62 18.75
C VAL A 98 -26.84 -24.77 17.61
N ALA A 99 -27.34 -25.99 17.46
CA ALA A 99 -28.61 -26.24 16.80
C ALA A 99 -29.73 -25.66 17.67
N GLU A 100 -30.74 -25.01 17.10
CA GLU A 100 -32.07 -25.02 17.72
C GLU A 100 -33.22 -24.92 16.71
N PRO A 101 -34.39 -25.50 17.06
CA PRO A 101 -35.54 -25.78 16.22
C PRO A 101 -36.52 -24.61 16.18
N GLN A 102 -37.49 -24.69 15.27
CA GLN A 102 -38.94 -24.45 15.41
C GLN A 102 -39.52 -24.38 14.00
#